data_AF-A0A2V7FEV9-F1
#
_entry.id   AF-A0A2V7FEV9-F1
#
_cell.length_a   1.000
_cell.length_b   1.000
_cell.length_c   1.000
_cell.angle_alpha   90.00
_cell.angle_beta   90.00
_cell.angle_gamma   90.00
#
_symmetry.space_group_name_H-M   'P 1'
#
loop_
_entity.id
_entity.type
_entity.pdbx_description
1 polymer ?
#
loop_
_entity_poly.entity_id
_entity_poly.type
_entity_poly.pdbx_seq_one_letter_code
_entity_poly.pdbx_strand_id
1 'polypeptide(L)'
;MQILLVGQPELRTKLNRPELRQLQQRIELRCSLPPLSREQVRDYILTRLRIAGAHDLGLFSEQAQTRIAVHSRGIPRRVNILCDHCLVLGYADQRRRIEVDVVDQAIEALEGPAGSRARRFTSPVRAAWQRSFVGAVSAAGLAGTHLLALARHVRDLVMR
;
A
#
# COMPACT_ATOMS: atom_id res chain seq x y z
N MET A 1 41.56 -0.31 -3.37
CA MET A 1 40.35 -1.05 -3.81
C MET A 1 39.56 -1.42 -2.57
N GLN A 2 38.27 -1.12 -2.53
CA GLN A 2 37.36 -1.51 -1.43
C GLN A 2 36.38 -2.55 -1.96
N ILE A 3 36.22 -3.66 -1.24
CA ILE A 3 35.31 -4.76 -1.62
C ILE A 3 34.29 -4.93 -0.50
N LEU A 4 33.01 -4.85 -0.84
CA LEU A 4 31.91 -5.15 0.07
C LEU A 4 31.28 -6.49 -0.33
N LEU A 5 31.32 -7.45 0.59
CA LEU A 5 30.66 -8.75 0.43
C LEU A 5 29.32 -8.72 1.16
N VAL A 6 28.22 -8.89 0.42
CA VAL A 6 26.86 -8.93 0.96
C VAL A 6 26.19 -10.24 0.58
N GLY A 7 25.47 -10.84 1.52
CA GLY A 7 24.73 -12.06 1.27
C GLY A 7 23.89 -12.47 2.46
N GLN A 8 23.19 -13.59 2.27
CA GLN A 8 22.42 -14.25 3.32
C GLN A 8 23.37 -14.89 4.37
N PRO A 9 22.88 -15.30 5.56
CA PRO A 9 23.72 -15.90 6.61
C PRO A 9 24.60 -17.06 6.15
N GLU A 10 24.19 -17.80 5.12
CA GLU A 10 24.93 -18.89 4.47
C GLU A 10 26.26 -18.43 3.87
N LEU A 11 26.36 -17.15 3.46
CA LEU A 11 27.62 -16.57 2.98
C LEU A 11 28.69 -16.63 4.08
N ARG A 12 28.32 -16.36 5.34
CA ARG A 12 29.25 -16.45 6.48
C ARG A 12 29.80 -17.87 6.62
N THR A 13 28.94 -18.87 6.50
CA THR A 13 29.34 -20.29 6.57
C THR A 13 30.27 -20.66 5.41
N LYS A 14 29.97 -20.19 4.19
CA LYS A 14 30.83 -20.41 3.01
C LYS A 14 32.20 -19.76 3.17
N LEU A 15 32.26 -18.51 3.62
CA LEU A 15 33.51 -17.77 3.84
C LEU A 15 34.39 -18.36 4.95
N ASN A 16 33.83 -19.21 5.81
CA ASN A 16 34.57 -19.89 6.86
C ASN A 16 35.12 -21.26 6.44
N ARG A 17 34.91 -21.67 5.18
CA ARG A 17 35.43 -22.95 4.69
C ARG A 17 36.98 -22.92 4.55
N PRO A 18 37.66 -24.04 4.77
CA PRO A 18 39.13 -24.12 4.69
C PRO A 18 39.73 -23.64 3.38
N GLU A 19 39.02 -23.82 2.25
CA GLU A 19 39.50 -23.44 0.92
C GLU A 19 39.54 -21.92 0.73
N LEU A 20 38.80 -21.16 1.56
CA LEU A 20 38.71 -19.69 1.48
C LEU A 20 39.50 -18.96 2.59
N ARG A 21 40.37 -19.66 3.34
CA ARG A 21 41.14 -19.07 4.46
C ARG A 21 41.89 -17.79 4.10
N GLN A 22 42.54 -17.74 2.93
CA GLN A 22 43.29 -16.55 2.51
C GLN A 22 42.39 -15.33 2.30
N LEU A 23 41.19 -15.54 1.75
CA LEU A 23 40.19 -14.48 1.61
C LEU A 23 39.64 -14.09 2.99
N GLN A 24 39.36 -15.08 3.84
CA GLN A 24 38.83 -14.88 5.18
C GLN A 24 39.72 -13.97 6.04
N GLN A 25 41.05 -14.12 5.93
CA GLN A 25 42.05 -13.31 6.64
C GLN A 25 42.11 -11.85 6.17
N ARG A 26 41.58 -11.55 4.98
CA ARG A 26 41.55 -10.18 4.42
C ARG A 26 40.24 -9.44 4.71
N ILE A 27 39.29 -10.05 5.42
CA ILE A 27 38.03 -9.41 5.78
C ILE A 27 38.21 -8.69 7.12
N GLU A 28 38.40 -7.37 7.05
CA GLU A 28 38.61 -6.51 8.23
C GLU A 28 37.34 -6.31 9.07
N LEU A 29 36.19 -6.12 8.41
CA LEU A 29 34.92 -5.85 9.08
C LEU A 29 33.88 -6.89 8.73
N ARG A 30 33.16 -7.36 9.76
CA ARG A 30 32.00 -8.24 9.62
C ARG A 30 30.84 -7.63 10.38
N CYS A 31 29.76 -7.32 9.67
CA CYS A 31 28.53 -6.84 10.26
C CYS A 31 27.37 -7.74 9.83
N SER A 32 26.41 -7.93 10.73
CA SER A 32 25.10 -8.50 10.41
C SER A 32 24.03 -7.47 10.71
N LEU A 33 23.02 -7.38 9.84
CA LEU A 33 21.90 -6.48 10.01
C LEU A 33 20.80 -7.19 10.82
N PRO A 34 20.58 -6.81 12.09
CA PRO A 34 19.45 -7.34 12.84
C PRO A 34 18.13 -6.77 12.30
N PRO A 35 16.98 -7.40 12.65
CA PRO A 35 15.68 -6.76 12.46
C PRO A 35 15.63 -5.39 13.16
N LEU A 36 14.83 -4.49 12.61
CA LEU A 36 14.62 -3.16 13.18
C LEU A 36 13.89 -3.25 14.53
N SER A 37 14.28 -2.39 15.47
CA SER A 37 13.50 -2.15 16.69
C SER A 37 12.15 -1.52 16.34
N ARG A 38 11.21 -1.49 17.29
CA ARG A 38 9.89 -0.86 17.08
C ARG A 38 10.02 0.63 16.71
N GLU A 39 10.91 1.35 17.39
CA GLU A 39 11.21 2.75 17.11
C GLU A 39 11.82 2.91 15.71
N GLN A 40 12.80 2.08 15.37
CA GLN A 40 13.42 2.09 14.04
C GLN A 40 12.42 1.76 12.92
N VAL A 41 11.39 0.94 13.18
CA VAL A 41 10.31 0.72 12.20
C VAL A 41 9.51 2.00 11.98
N ARG A 42 9.22 2.79 13.03
CA ARG A 42 8.52 4.07 12.90
C ARG A 42 9.34 5.04 12.05
N ASP A 43 10.62 5.20 12.38
CA ASP A 43 11.55 6.06 11.63
C ASP A 43 11.71 5.60 10.19
N TYR A 44 11.75 4.28 9.98
CA TYR A 44 11.82 3.68 8.66
C TYR A 44 10.57 4.03 7.83
N ILE A 45 9.36 3.88 8.39
CA ILE A 45 8.11 4.26 7.72
C ILE A 45 8.13 5.75 7.35
N LEU A 46 8.47 6.62 8.31
CA LEU A 46 8.54 8.07 8.08
C LEU A 46 9.55 8.44 7.00
N THR A 47 10.73 7.83 7.02
CA THR A 47 11.78 8.04 6.02
C THR A 47 11.31 7.60 4.64
N ARG A 48 10.64 6.45 4.54
CA ARG A 48 10.08 5.95 3.28
C ARG A 48 8.99 6.87 2.73
N LEU A 49 8.12 7.41 3.59
CA LEU A 49 7.11 8.39 3.20
C LEU A 49 7.74 9.69 2.70
N ARG A 50 8.78 10.19 3.37
CA ARG A 50 9.54 11.38 2.93
C ARG A 50 10.16 11.15 1.55
N ILE A 51 10.84 10.02 1.34
CA ILE A 51 11.45 9.68 0.06
C ILE A 51 10.40 9.55 -1.05
N ALA A 52 9.21 9.04 -0.72
CA ALA A 52 8.09 8.95 -1.64
C ALA A 52 7.40 10.30 -1.93
N GLY A 53 7.82 11.39 -1.28
CA GLY A 53 7.25 12.72 -1.48
C GLY A 53 5.91 12.95 -0.78
N ALA A 54 5.61 12.21 0.29
CA ALA A 54 4.37 12.39 1.03
C ALA A 54 4.27 13.80 1.62
N HIS A 55 3.15 14.48 1.35
CA HIS A 55 2.86 15.81 1.90
C HIS A 55 2.55 15.78 3.40
N ASP A 56 1.97 14.67 3.88
CA ASP A 56 1.67 14.44 5.29
C ASP A 56 2.41 13.20 5.80
N LEU A 57 3.27 13.40 6.81
CA LEU A 57 4.01 12.32 7.47
C LEU A 57 3.20 11.66 8.60
N GLY A 58 2.07 12.25 8.99
CA GLY A 58 1.09 11.71 9.93
C GLY A 58 0.12 10.70 9.31
N LEU A 59 0.37 10.27 8.07
CA LEU A 59 -0.50 9.38 7.29
C LEU A 59 -0.75 8.03 7.96
N PHE A 60 0.18 7.54 8.79
CA PHE A 60 -0.05 6.39 9.66
C PHE A 60 -0.15 6.87 11.12
N SER A 61 -1.20 6.46 11.83
CA SER A 61 -1.32 6.75 13.26
C SER A 61 -0.28 5.98 14.08
N GLU A 62 0.00 6.44 15.31
CA GLU A 62 0.99 5.78 16.17
C GLU A 62 0.60 4.32 16.50
N GLN A 63 -0.69 4.06 16.66
CA GLN A 63 -1.22 2.72 16.89
C GLN A 63 -1.02 1.83 15.66
N ALA A 64 -1.28 2.37 14.46
CA ALA A 64 -1.01 1.68 13.20
C ALA A 64 0.48 1.33 13.04
N GLN A 65 1.38 2.29 13.29
CA GLN A 65 2.83 2.07 13.23
C GLN A 65 3.29 1.01 14.23
N THR A 66 2.75 1.05 15.46
CA THR A 66 3.04 0.05 16.49
C THR A 66 2.58 -1.34 16.06
N ARG A 67 1.38 -1.44 15.49
CA ARG A 67 0.82 -2.69 14.98
C ARG A 67 1.65 -3.27 13.84
N ILE A 68 2.08 -2.42 12.90
CA ILE A 68 2.99 -2.78 11.81
C ILE A 68 4.32 -3.31 12.35
N ALA A 69 4.92 -2.63 13.34
CA ALA A 69 6.18 -3.05 13.95
C ALA A 69 6.07 -4.45 14.60
N VAL A 70 4.98 -4.70 15.34
CA VAL A 70 4.71 -6.01 15.95
C VAL A 70 4.58 -7.10 14.89
N HIS A 71 3.70 -6.88 13.90
CA HIS A 71 3.38 -7.90 12.91
C HIS A 71 4.60 -8.22 12.03
N SER A 72 5.29 -7.18 11.53
CA SER A 72 6.47 -7.32 10.66
C SER A 72 7.69 -7.93 11.37
N ARG A 73 7.72 -7.92 12.70
CA ARG A 73 8.88 -8.31 13.53
C ARG A 73 10.15 -7.53 13.17
N GLY A 74 10.00 -6.27 12.75
CA GLY A 74 11.12 -5.42 12.36
C GLY A 74 11.78 -5.75 11.03
N ILE A 75 11.23 -6.68 10.24
CA ILE A 75 11.79 -7.04 8.93
C ILE A 75 11.37 -6.01 7.88
N PRO A 76 12.29 -5.22 7.29
CA PRO A 76 11.93 -4.10 6.41
C PRO A 76 11.06 -4.50 5.21
N ARG A 77 11.31 -5.69 4.63
CA ARG A 77 10.50 -6.21 3.53
C ARG A 77 9.05 -6.48 3.95
N ARG A 78 8.83 -6.98 5.18
CA ARG A 78 7.48 -7.21 5.71
C ARG A 78 6.79 -5.90 6.05
N VAL A 79 7.53 -4.92 6.59
CA VAL A 79 7.02 -3.55 6.81
C VAL A 79 6.49 -2.96 5.51
N ASN A 80 7.29 -2.98 4.43
CA ASN A 80 6.89 -2.42 3.14
C ASN A 80 5.62 -3.09 2.59
N ILE A 81 5.60 -4.43 2.55
CA ILE A 81 4.44 -5.16 2.02
C ILE A 81 3.17 -4.82 2.79
N LEU A 82 3.26 -4.72 4.12
CA LEU A 82 2.10 -4.38 4.94
C LEU A 82 1.67 -2.92 4.71
N CYS A 83 2.61 -1.96 4.74
CA CYS A 83 2.32 -0.56 4.45
C CYS A 83 1.68 -0.36 3.07
N ASP A 84 2.19 -1.03 2.03
CA ASP A 84 1.65 -0.94 0.67
C ASP A 84 0.18 -1.40 0.61
N HIS A 85 -0.16 -2.50 1.32
CA HIS A 85 -1.55 -2.95 1.42
C HIS A 85 -2.42 -1.98 2.20
N CYS A 86 -1.92 -1.44 3.32
CA CYS A 86 -2.64 -0.43 4.08
C CYS A 86 -2.97 0.80 3.23
N LEU A 87 -2.01 1.27 2.42
CA LEU A 87 -2.21 2.41 1.53
C LEU A 87 -3.26 2.12 0.45
N VAL A 88 -3.24 0.91 -0.12
CA VAL A 88 -4.25 0.50 -1.11
C VAL A 88 -5.65 0.43 -0.50
N LEU A 89 -5.80 -0.19 0.67
CA LEU A 89 -7.08 -0.30 1.38
C LEU A 89 -7.58 1.08 1.83
N GLY A 90 -6.72 1.87 2.47
CA GLY A 90 -7.05 3.22 2.91
C GLY A 90 -7.46 4.13 1.75
N TYR A 91 -6.79 4.02 0.60
CA TYR A 91 -7.18 4.77 -0.60
C TYR A 91 -8.56 4.33 -1.13
N ALA A 92 -8.83 3.03 -1.19
CA ALA A 92 -10.12 2.50 -1.64
C ALA A 92 -11.28 3.00 -0.77
N ASP A 93 -11.04 3.13 0.54
CA ASP A 93 -12.02 3.61 1.53
C ASP A 93 -11.98 5.14 1.73
N GLN A 94 -11.24 5.88 0.90
CA GLN A 94 -11.06 7.33 0.98
C GLN A 94 -10.58 7.83 2.37
N ARG A 95 -9.81 6.99 3.08
CA ARG A 95 -9.20 7.35 4.36
C ARG A 95 -8.01 8.26 4.14
N ARG A 96 -8.02 9.44 4.79
CA ARG A 96 -6.86 10.36 4.81
C ARG A 96 -5.73 9.88 5.72
N ARG A 97 -6.06 9.04 6.71
CA ARG A 97 -5.12 8.51 7.69
C ARG A 97 -5.37 7.02 7.88
N ILE A 98 -4.27 6.26 7.93
CA ILE A 98 -4.25 4.83 8.20
C ILE A 98 -4.26 4.64 9.72
N GLU A 99 -5.38 4.11 10.21
CA GLU A 99 -5.58 3.71 11.60
C GLU A 99 -5.35 2.20 11.76
N VAL A 100 -5.38 1.72 13.00
CA VAL A 100 -5.03 0.32 13.34
C VAL A 100 -5.95 -0.71 12.67
N ASP A 101 -7.22 -0.37 12.46
CA ASP A 101 -8.22 -1.23 11.80
C ASP A 101 -7.84 -1.53 10.35
N VAL A 102 -7.34 -0.55 9.61
CA VAL A 102 -6.86 -0.75 8.23
C VAL A 102 -5.63 -1.66 8.21
N VAL A 103 -4.76 -1.57 9.23
CA VAL A 103 -3.62 -2.47 9.38
C VAL A 103 -4.06 -3.90 9.64
N ASP A 104 -5.05 -4.11 10.50
CA ASP A 104 -5.58 -5.44 10.78
C ASP A 104 -6.25 -6.06 9.55
N GLN A 105 -7.01 -5.27 8.78
CA GLN A 105 -7.56 -5.71 7.48
C GLN A 105 -6.46 -6.08 6.49
N ALA A 106 -5.37 -5.32 6.43
CA ALA A 106 -4.24 -5.63 5.57
C ALA A 106 -3.53 -6.93 6.00
N ILE A 107 -3.43 -7.19 7.30
CA ILE A 107 -2.88 -8.44 7.84
C ILE A 107 -3.77 -9.62 7.43
N GLU A 108 -5.08 -9.52 7.65
CA GLU A 108 -6.03 -10.56 7.27
C GLU A 108 -5.98 -10.87 5.77
N ALA A 109 -5.89 -9.83 4.93
CA ALA A 109 -5.75 -9.98 3.49
C ALA A 109 -4.46 -10.69 3.06
N LEU A 110 -3.37 -10.51 3.81
CA LEU A 110 -2.07 -11.14 3.57
C LEU A 110 -2.01 -12.60 4.07
N GLU A 111 -2.67 -12.91 5.18
CA GLU A 111 -2.64 -14.22 5.84
C GLU A 111 -3.76 -15.17 5.40
N GLY A 112 -4.85 -14.65 4.82
CA GLY A 112 -5.99 -15.47 4.39
C GLY A 112 -5.61 -16.56 3.37
N PRO A 113 -6.49 -17.56 3.13
CA PRO A 113 -6.25 -18.72 2.25
C PRO A 113 -5.96 -18.38 0.78
N ALA A 114 -6.10 -17.10 0.44
CA ALA A 114 -5.76 -16.46 -0.82
C ALA A 114 -4.30 -15.96 -0.89
N GLY A 115 -3.49 -16.25 0.14
CA GLY A 115 -2.09 -15.87 0.30
C GLY A 115 -1.18 -16.65 -0.63
N SER A 116 -1.12 -16.27 -1.92
CA SER A 116 -0.02 -16.61 -2.84
C SER A 116 -0.32 -16.14 -4.27
N ARG A 117 -0.32 -14.83 -4.46
CA ARG A 117 0.16 -14.16 -5.68
C ARG A 117 0.01 -12.68 -5.44
N ALA A 118 0.93 -11.89 -5.98
CA ALA A 118 0.64 -10.54 -6.38
C ALA A 118 -0.66 -10.55 -7.21
N ARG A 119 -1.80 -10.43 -6.54
CA ARG A 119 -3.08 -10.25 -7.21
C ARG A 119 -2.99 -8.82 -7.68
N ARG A 120 -2.62 -8.69 -8.96
CA ARG A 120 -2.87 -7.50 -9.75
C ARG A 120 -4.20 -6.96 -9.30
N PHE A 121 -4.10 -5.82 -8.63
CA PHE A 121 -5.14 -4.86 -8.33
C PHE A 121 -6.39 -5.06 -9.21
N THR A 122 -7.35 -5.85 -8.73
CA THR A 122 -8.74 -5.76 -9.19
C THR A 122 -9.48 -5.11 -8.05
N SER A 123 -9.49 -3.78 -8.07
CA SER A 123 -10.24 -2.98 -7.14
C SER A 123 -11.70 -3.47 -7.08
N PRO A 124 -12.25 -3.80 -5.89
CA PRO A 124 -13.67 -4.11 -5.72
C PRO A 124 -14.57 -2.90 -6.01
N VAL A 125 -13.97 -1.71 -6.22
CA VAL A 125 -14.69 -0.50 -6.65
C VAL A 125 -15.40 -0.74 -8.00
N ARG A 126 -14.95 -1.65 -8.87
CA ARG A 126 -15.74 -2.00 -10.08
C ARG A 126 -17.06 -2.72 -9.76
N ALA A 127 -17.09 -3.56 -8.72
CA ALA A 127 -18.29 -4.31 -8.32
C ALA A 127 -19.27 -3.45 -7.50
N ALA A 128 -18.76 -2.51 -6.71
CA ALA A 128 -19.58 -1.57 -5.95
C ALA A 128 -20.29 -0.56 -6.88
N TRP A 129 -19.65 -0.13 -7.97
CA TRP A 129 -20.28 0.76 -8.95
C TRP A 129 -21.37 0.08 -9.78
N GLN A 130 -21.29 -1.24 -10.02
CA GLN A 130 -22.38 -1.97 -10.70
C GLN A 130 -23.68 -2.02 -9.88
N ARG A 131 -23.59 -1.98 -8.55
CA ARG A 131 -24.79 -2.00 -7.70
C ARG A 131 -25.42 -0.63 -7.49
N SER A 132 -24.64 0.45 -7.56
CA SER A 132 -25.16 1.81 -7.35
C SER A 132 -25.62 2.52 -8.63
N PHE A 133 -25.30 2.02 -9.83
CA PHE A 133 -25.76 2.65 -11.08
C PHE A 133 -27.06 2.08 -11.68
N VAL A 134 -27.47 0.86 -11.34
CA VAL A 134 -28.76 0.32 -11.82
C VAL A 134 -29.97 1.00 -11.15
N GLY A 135 -29.78 1.61 -9.98
CA GLY A 135 -30.86 2.33 -9.27
C GLY A 135 -31.04 3.80 -9.66
N ALA A 136 -30.08 4.44 -10.34
CA ALA A 136 -30.08 5.90 -10.54
C ALA A 136 -30.49 6.36 -11.96
N VAL A 137 -30.57 5.46 -12.94
CA VAL A 137 -31.06 5.82 -14.30
C VAL A 137 -32.60 5.81 -14.39
N SER A 138 -33.31 5.23 -13.42
CA SER A 138 -34.77 5.13 -13.45
C SER A 138 -35.53 6.32 -12.87
N ALA A 139 -34.84 7.29 -12.24
CA ALA A 139 -35.48 8.41 -11.54
C ALA A 139 -35.29 9.80 -12.18
N ALA A 140 -34.72 9.88 -13.38
CA ALA A 140 -34.64 11.11 -14.17
C ALA A 140 -35.61 11.11 -15.38
N GLY A 141 -36.63 10.25 -15.36
CA GLY A 141 -37.59 10.05 -16.46
C GLY A 141 -38.88 10.88 -16.40
N LEU A 142 -39.13 11.67 -15.33
CA LEU A 142 -40.45 12.32 -15.16
C LEU A 142 -40.45 13.85 -15.03
N ALA A 143 -39.30 14.52 -15.14
CA ALA A 143 -39.24 16.00 -15.10
C ALA A 143 -38.74 16.65 -16.40
N GLY A 144 -38.44 15.86 -17.45
CA GLY A 144 -37.86 16.34 -18.71
C GLY A 144 -38.84 16.54 -19.87
N THR A 145 -40.08 16.07 -19.76
CA THR A 145 -41.06 16.12 -20.87
C THR A 145 -41.76 17.47 -21.02
N HIS A 146 -41.80 18.30 -19.96
CA HIS A 146 -42.42 19.63 -20.04
C HIS A 146 -41.51 20.73 -20.61
N LEU A 147 -40.18 20.60 -20.50
CA LEU A 147 -39.25 21.61 -21.05
C LEU A 147 -39.10 21.53 -22.58
N LEU A 148 -39.29 20.34 -23.17
CA LEU A 148 -39.20 20.13 -24.63
C LEU A 148 -40.49 20.47 -25.40
N ALA A 149 -41.60 20.67 -24.69
CA ALA A 149 -42.85 21.19 -25.28
C ALA A 149 -42.82 22.73 -25.38
N LEU A 150 -42.31 23.40 -24.36
CA LEU A 150 -42.14 24.87 -24.35
C LEU A 150 -41.09 25.35 -25.36
N ALA A 151 -39.99 24.60 -25.54
CA ALA A 151 -38.96 24.94 -26.54
C ALA A 151 -39.41 24.78 -28.00
N ARG A 152 -40.45 23.96 -28.27
CA ARG A 152 -41.05 23.85 -29.61
C ARG A 152 -42.08 24.94 -29.88
N HIS A 153 -42.87 25.34 -28.88
CA HIS A 153 -43.88 26.39 -29.03
C HIS A 153 -43.28 27.80 -29.24
N VAL A 154 -42.14 28.10 -28.60
CA VAL A 154 -41.44 29.39 -28.81
C VAL A 154 -40.79 29.47 -30.19
N ARG A 155 -40.41 28.34 -30.79
CA ARG A 155 -39.77 28.30 -32.11
C ARG A 155 -40.78 28.55 -33.25
N ASP A 156 -42.02 28.12 -33.10
CA ASP A 156 -43.10 28.36 -34.08
C ASP A 156 -43.64 29.80 -34.03
N LEU A 157 -43.46 30.53 -32.92
CA LEU A 157 -43.91 31.92 -32.78
C LEU A 157 -42.94 32.96 -33.36
N VAL A 158 -41.68 32.60 -33.60
CA VAL A 158 -40.60 33.51 -34.05
C VAL A 158 -40.37 33.44 -35.57
N MET A 159 -40.97 32.48 -36.28
CA MET A 159 -40.83 32.30 -37.73
C MET A 159 -42.14 32.56 -38.51
N ARG A 160 -42.94 33.53 -38.05
CA ARG A 160 -44.00 34.17 -38.84
C ARG A 160 -43.93 35.68 -38.71
#